data_AF-A0A353BW24-F1
#
_entry.id   AF-A0A353BW24-F1
#
_cell.length_a   1.000
_cell.length_b   1.000
_cell.length_c   1.000
_cell.angle_alpha   90.00
_cell.angle_beta   90.00
_cell.angle_gamma   90.00
#
_symmetry.space_group_name_H-M   'P 1'
#
loop_
_entity.id
_entity.type
_entity.pdbx_description
1 polymer ?
#
loop_
_entity_poly.entity_id
_entity_poly.type
_entity_poly.pdbx_seq_one_letter_code
_entity_poly.pdbx_strand_id
1 'polypeptide(L)'
;MSCNCSQIDSSSTCGNSTSTITIPANAIAAPITCSLPCVREFSTSVARFQNQITRQVLNALSTRCQASVPPPLPPGTLVVLSNTTTFNQSLLATVTLDIEATSIISVNVALQNVQFQIVGFASIIVQVSGDAVITVTYLGVDNLIHTQTATIPFVFTEIIPGTFPANSVVQGNLSVNNQTVVNDIDPSTLAITAVTVTLFFATNIIVLAPVA
;
A
#
# COMPACT_ATOMS: atom_id res chain seq x y z
N MET A 1 -15.73 -23.00 -15.37
CA MET A 1 -15.19 -24.23 -15.99
C MET A 1 -16.18 -25.35 -15.77
N SER A 2 -16.70 -25.93 -16.86
CA SER A 2 -17.57 -27.11 -16.82
C SER A 2 -16.73 -28.34 -16.45
N CYS A 3 -17.12 -29.06 -15.40
CA CYS A 3 -16.51 -30.35 -15.07
C CYS A 3 -17.06 -31.39 -16.05
N ASN A 4 -16.22 -31.97 -16.91
CA ASN A 4 -16.58 -33.11 -17.74
C ASN A 4 -15.98 -34.37 -17.11
N CYS A 5 -16.82 -35.19 -16.46
CA CYS A 5 -16.40 -36.50 -15.98
C CYS A 5 -16.59 -37.49 -17.11
N SER A 6 -15.49 -37.97 -17.70
CA SER A 6 -15.55 -39.14 -18.58
C SER A 6 -16.00 -40.34 -17.75
N GLN A 7 -17.22 -40.80 -18.05
CA GLN A 7 -17.88 -41.95 -17.46
C GLN A 7 -16.96 -43.18 -17.48
N ILE A 8 -16.71 -43.78 -16.31
CA ILE A 8 -16.16 -45.14 -16.22
C ILE A 8 -17.21 -46.15 -15.77
N ASP A 9 -18.36 -45.76 -15.22
CA ASP A 9 -19.44 -46.72 -14.93
C ASP A 9 -20.82 -46.04 -15.02
N SER A 10 -21.78 -46.76 -15.60
CA SER A 10 -23.11 -46.31 -16.03
C SER A 10 -24.14 -46.09 -14.90
N SER A 11 -23.72 -45.73 -13.68
CA SER A 11 -24.67 -45.51 -12.57
C SER A 11 -24.37 -44.37 -11.59
N SER A 12 -23.39 -43.49 -11.86
CA SER A 12 -23.11 -42.35 -10.97
C SER A 12 -23.64 -41.02 -11.52
N THR A 13 -24.71 -40.49 -10.94
CA THR A 13 -25.16 -39.10 -11.17
C THR A 13 -24.33 -38.12 -10.34
N CYS A 14 -23.60 -37.22 -11.00
CA CYS A 14 -22.88 -36.13 -10.32
C CYS A 14 -23.83 -34.94 -10.12
N GLY A 15 -24.04 -34.51 -8.88
CA GLY A 15 -24.74 -33.27 -8.56
C GLY A 15 -23.88 -32.04 -8.85
N ASN A 16 -24.45 -31.05 -9.56
CA ASN A 16 -23.81 -29.75 -9.78
C ASN A 16 -24.01 -28.86 -8.55
N SER A 17 -23.04 -28.82 -7.65
CA SER A 17 -23.01 -27.83 -6.55
C SER A 17 -21.82 -26.89 -6.75
N THR A 18 -22.12 -25.61 -7.00
CA THR A 18 -21.13 -24.53 -6.99
C THR A 18 -20.97 -24.00 -5.57
N SER A 19 -19.74 -23.97 -5.07
CA SER A 19 -19.41 -23.33 -3.79
C SER A 19 -18.29 -22.34 -4.00
N THR A 20 -18.49 -21.11 -3.53
CA THR A 20 -17.55 -20.00 -3.63
C THR A 20 -16.65 -20.01 -2.40
N ILE A 21 -15.35 -20.23 -2.58
CA ILE A 21 -14.35 -20.13 -1.50
C ILE A 21 -13.77 -18.71 -1.52
N THR A 22 -13.88 -18.00 -0.40
CA THR A 22 -13.27 -16.68 -0.21
C THR A 22 -11.83 -16.85 0.26
N ILE A 23 -10.86 -16.39 -0.54
CA ILE A 23 -9.43 -16.45 -0.20
C ILE A 23 -9.07 -15.17 0.58
N PRO A 24 -8.32 -15.23 1.69
CA PRO A 24 -7.84 -14.04 2.40
C PRO A 24 -6.89 -13.21 1.51
N ALA A 25 -7.03 -11.88 1.57
CA ALA A 25 -6.51 -10.91 0.61
C ALA A 25 -4.97 -10.79 0.47
N ASN A 26 -4.18 -11.61 1.18
CA ASN A 26 -2.73 -11.41 1.30
C ASN A 26 -1.89 -12.33 0.39
N ALA A 27 -2.50 -13.08 -0.52
CA ALA A 27 -1.79 -13.97 -1.44
C ALA A 27 -1.71 -13.35 -2.84
N ILE A 28 -0.76 -12.42 -3.05
CA ILE A 28 -0.45 -11.91 -4.38
C ILE A 28 0.71 -12.73 -4.95
N ALA A 29 0.37 -13.71 -5.81
CA ALA A 29 1.13 -14.16 -6.99
C ALA A 29 0.91 -15.65 -7.34
N ALA A 30 -0.35 -16.11 -7.42
CA ALA A 30 -0.79 -17.13 -8.39
C ALA A 30 -2.32 -17.30 -8.24
N PRO A 31 -3.09 -17.42 -9.33
CA PRO A 31 -4.45 -17.93 -9.21
C PRO A 31 -4.38 -19.35 -8.66
N ILE A 32 -4.91 -19.58 -7.46
CA ILE A 32 -5.05 -20.92 -6.91
C ILE A 32 -6.20 -21.60 -7.67
N THR A 33 -5.88 -22.41 -8.66
CA THR A 33 -6.84 -23.21 -9.42
C THR A 33 -7.21 -24.47 -8.63
N CYS A 34 -8.13 -24.37 -7.68
CA CYS A 34 -8.64 -25.56 -6.98
C CYS A 34 -9.82 -26.16 -7.79
N SER A 35 -9.67 -27.39 -8.26
CA SER A 35 -10.79 -28.19 -8.79
C SER A 35 -11.35 -29.05 -7.67
N LEU A 36 -12.65 -28.89 -7.35
CA LEU A 36 -13.33 -29.74 -6.38
C LEU A 36 -13.40 -31.18 -6.92
N PRO A 37 -13.07 -32.20 -6.12
CA PRO A 37 -13.23 -33.59 -6.55
C PRO A 37 -14.73 -33.93 -6.64
N CYS A 38 -15.11 -34.70 -7.67
CA CYS A 38 -16.43 -35.34 -7.70
C CYS A 38 -16.53 -36.34 -6.55
N VAL A 39 -17.48 -36.10 -5.64
CA VAL A 39 -17.78 -37.02 -4.54
C VAL A 39 -18.79 -38.05 -5.06
N ARG A 40 -18.48 -39.34 -4.96
CA ARG A 40 -19.45 -40.40 -5.24
C ARG A 40 -20.45 -40.49 -4.07
N GLU A 41 -21.72 -40.72 -4.37
CA GLU A 41 -22.71 -41.04 -3.34
C GLU A 41 -22.37 -42.41 -2.73
N PHE A 42 -22.24 -42.47 -1.40
CA PHE A 42 -21.97 -43.71 -0.68
C PHE A 42 -23.05 -43.94 0.39
N SER A 43 -23.66 -45.13 0.40
CA SER A 43 -24.75 -45.52 1.30
C SER A 43 -24.25 -45.96 2.69
N THR A 44 -23.52 -45.11 3.40
CA THR A 44 -23.13 -45.39 4.80
C THR A 44 -23.54 -44.25 5.72
N SER A 45 -23.62 -44.53 7.03
CA SER A 45 -24.15 -43.60 8.02
C SER A 45 -23.50 -42.21 7.95
N VAL A 46 -24.33 -41.17 8.09
CA VAL A 46 -24.00 -39.74 7.87
C VAL A 46 -22.70 -39.31 8.55
N ALA A 47 -22.41 -39.81 9.76
CA ALA A 47 -21.20 -39.45 10.51
C ALA A 47 -19.90 -40.07 9.95
N ARG A 48 -19.94 -41.31 9.45
CA ARG A 48 -18.77 -41.93 8.80
C ARG A 48 -18.53 -41.33 7.41
N PHE A 49 -19.61 -41.00 6.71
CA PHE A 49 -19.59 -40.31 5.43
C PHE A 49 -18.96 -38.91 5.54
N GLN A 50 -19.41 -38.09 6.50
CA GLN A 50 -18.83 -36.77 6.74
C GLN A 50 -17.33 -36.85 7.04
N ASN A 51 -16.91 -37.77 7.91
CA ASN A 51 -15.49 -37.89 8.28
C ASN A 51 -14.61 -38.37 7.11
N GLN A 52 -15.13 -39.26 6.25
CA GLN A 52 -14.42 -39.72 5.05
C GLN A 52 -14.34 -38.63 3.97
N ILE A 53 -15.42 -37.88 3.75
CA ILE A 53 -15.42 -36.73 2.84
C ILE A 53 -14.45 -35.68 3.34
N THR A 54 -14.49 -35.29 4.60
CA THR A 54 -13.59 -34.26 5.13
C THR A 54 -12.13 -34.67 4.94
N ARG A 55 -11.77 -35.93 5.22
CA ARG A 55 -10.39 -36.41 5.02
C ARG A 55 -9.99 -36.51 3.56
N GLN A 56 -10.85 -37.06 2.69
CA GLN A 56 -10.54 -37.18 1.26
C GLN A 56 -10.51 -35.83 0.58
N VAL A 57 -11.42 -34.91 0.92
CA VAL A 57 -11.45 -33.55 0.40
C VAL A 57 -10.25 -32.75 0.92
N LEU A 58 -9.88 -32.84 2.21
CA LEU A 58 -8.65 -32.20 2.70
C LEU A 58 -7.41 -32.75 1.99
N ASN A 59 -7.30 -34.07 1.82
CA ASN A 59 -6.13 -34.68 1.21
C ASN A 59 -6.07 -34.37 -0.31
N ALA A 60 -7.22 -34.34 -0.98
CA ALA A 60 -7.35 -33.95 -2.38
C ALA A 60 -7.06 -32.44 -2.58
N LEU A 61 -7.51 -31.58 -1.67
CA LEU A 61 -7.16 -30.15 -1.65
C LEU A 61 -5.67 -29.97 -1.40
N SER A 62 -5.08 -30.71 -0.46
CA SER A 62 -3.65 -30.68 -0.16
C SER A 62 -2.77 -31.15 -1.33
N THR A 63 -3.26 -32.09 -2.15
CA THR A 63 -2.52 -32.61 -3.31
C THR A 63 -2.76 -31.82 -4.59
N ARG A 64 -3.93 -31.16 -4.74
CA ARG A 64 -4.30 -30.40 -5.95
C ARG A 64 -4.12 -28.89 -5.84
N CYS A 65 -4.15 -28.34 -4.63
CA CYS A 65 -3.79 -26.94 -4.38
C CYS A 65 -2.31 -26.91 -3.94
N GLN A 66 -1.43 -27.43 -4.81
CA GLN A 66 0.00 -27.11 -4.71
C GLN A 66 0.17 -25.72 -5.32
N ALA A 67 0.66 -24.77 -4.52
CA ALA A 67 1.24 -23.57 -5.10
C ALA A 67 2.27 -24.06 -6.13
N SER A 68 2.15 -23.60 -7.37
CA SER A 68 3.23 -23.71 -8.35
C SER A 68 4.42 -23.02 -7.71
N VAL A 69 5.27 -23.77 -7.00
CA VAL A 69 6.49 -23.27 -6.40
C VAL A 69 7.35 -22.88 -7.59
N PRO A 70 7.57 -21.57 -7.85
CA PRO A 70 8.48 -21.15 -8.89
C PRO A 70 9.84 -21.84 -8.64
N PRO A 71 10.66 -22.07 -9.68
CA PRO A 71 12.00 -22.60 -9.48
C PRO A 71 12.71 -21.82 -8.35
N PRO A 72 13.46 -22.52 -7.47
CA PRO A 72 14.05 -21.90 -6.29
C PRO A 72 14.84 -20.66 -6.72
N LEU A 73 14.42 -19.51 -6.20
CA LEU A 73 15.09 -18.24 -6.46
C LEU A 73 16.51 -18.33 -5.89
N PRO A 74 17.52 -17.75 -6.56
CA PRO A 74 18.86 -17.66 -6.01
C PRO A 74 18.83 -17.01 -4.61
N PRO A 75 19.63 -17.50 -3.64
CA PRO A 75 19.78 -16.84 -2.34
C PRO A 75 20.15 -15.38 -2.50
N GLY A 76 19.53 -14.51 -1.69
CA GLY A 76 19.71 -13.06 -1.76
C GLY A 76 18.81 -12.34 -2.77
N THR A 77 18.02 -13.04 -3.58
CA THR A 77 17.01 -12.39 -4.44
C THR A 77 15.98 -11.67 -3.59
N LEU A 78 15.67 -10.41 -3.88
CA LEU A 78 14.65 -9.65 -3.14
C LEU A 78 13.24 -10.01 -3.65
N VAL A 79 12.36 -10.41 -2.73
CA VAL A 79 10.95 -10.70 -3.00
C VAL A 79 10.09 -9.60 -2.40
N VAL A 80 9.12 -9.10 -3.17
CA VAL A 80 8.12 -8.14 -2.71
C VAL A 80 7.16 -8.84 -1.76
N LEU A 81 7.17 -8.39 -0.50
CA LEU A 81 6.25 -8.87 0.54
C LEU A 81 4.97 -8.03 0.61
N SER A 82 5.08 -6.74 0.27
CA SER A 82 3.95 -5.82 0.25
C SER A 82 4.23 -4.65 -0.69
N ASN A 83 3.19 -4.14 -1.34
CA ASN A 83 3.21 -2.90 -2.10
C ASN A 83 1.95 -2.11 -1.74
N THR A 84 2.14 -0.99 -1.06
CA THR A 84 1.07 -0.17 -0.51
C THR A 84 1.20 1.26 -0.99
N THR A 85 0.06 1.87 -1.34
CA THR A 85 -0.06 3.29 -1.65
C THR A 85 -0.97 3.95 -0.62
N THR A 86 -0.49 4.96 0.10
CA THR A 86 -1.29 5.68 1.10
C THR A 86 -1.26 7.19 0.86
N PHE A 87 -2.37 7.87 1.20
CA PHE A 87 -2.59 9.30 0.93
C PHE A 87 -3.05 10.07 2.18
N ASN A 88 -2.69 9.58 3.36
CA ASN A 88 -3.31 10.07 4.61
C ASN A 88 -2.47 11.09 5.36
N GLN A 89 -1.33 11.48 4.80
CA GLN A 89 -0.39 12.39 5.46
C GLN A 89 -0.50 13.77 4.88
N SER A 90 -0.54 14.76 5.78
CA SER A 90 -0.50 16.16 5.42
C SER A 90 0.48 16.92 6.30
N LEU A 91 1.11 17.94 5.72
CA LEU A 91 1.99 18.86 6.44
C LEU A 91 1.43 20.26 6.29
N LEU A 92 1.17 20.94 7.41
CA LEU A 92 0.84 22.35 7.44
C LEU A 92 2.12 23.14 7.76
N ALA A 93 2.43 24.09 6.90
CA ALA A 93 3.59 24.97 7.04
C ALA A 93 3.17 26.42 6.81
N THR A 94 3.64 27.33 7.64
CA THR A 94 3.41 28.77 7.47
C THR A 94 4.75 29.45 7.20
N VAL A 95 4.81 30.21 6.11
CA VAL A 95 5.97 31.01 5.72
C VAL A 95 5.64 32.47 5.98
N THR A 96 6.22 33.05 7.03
CA THR A 96 6.12 34.49 7.31
C THR A 96 6.98 35.25 6.32
N LEU A 97 6.40 36.22 5.62
CA LEU A 97 7.11 36.99 4.62
C LEU A 97 7.99 38.04 5.28
N ASP A 98 9.27 38.13 4.87
CA ASP A 98 10.20 39.12 5.40
C ASP A 98 9.77 40.55 5.07
N ILE A 99 9.13 40.73 3.91
CA ILE A 99 8.47 41.94 3.46
C ILE A 99 7.02 41.59 3.16
N GLU A 100 6.07 42.36 3.69
CA GLU A 100 4.65 42.15 3.40
C GLU A 100 4.39 42.21 1.89
N ALA A 101 3.51 41.34 1.41
CA ALA A 101 3.19 41.23 0.00
C ALA A 101 1.87 41.89 -0.35
N THR A 102 1.84 42.57 -1.49
CA THR A 102 0.61 43.01 -2.15
C THR A 102 -0.05 41.84 -2.88
N SER A 103 0.75 40.92 -3.45
CA SER A 103 0.22 39.72 -4.12
C SER A 103 1.25 38.58 -4.14
N ILE A 104 0.74 37.34 -4.10
CA ILE A 104 1.56 36.13 -4.31
C ILE A 104 1.58 35.80 -5.79
N ILE A 105 2.79 35.63 -6.34
CA ILE A 105 3.01 35.30 -7.75
C ILE A 105 3.05 33.78 -7.93
N SER A 106 3.82 33.07 -7.09
CA SER A 106 3.88 31.61 -7.12
C SER A 106 4.30 31.03 -5.78
N VAL A 107 3.89 29.79 -5.53
CA VAL A 107 4.34 28.96 -4.41
C VAL A 107 4.75 27.60 -4.96
N ASN A 108 6.04 27.31 -4.92
CA ASN A 108 6.61 26.06 -5.37
C ASN A 108 7.07 25.24 -4.18
N VAL A 109 6.89 23.92 -4.25
CA VAL A 109 7.25 23.00 -3.18
C VAL A 109 8.10 21.89 -3.77
N ALA A 110 9.25 21.63 -3.15
CA ALA A 110 10.13 20.52 -3.49
C ALA A 110 10.41 19.67 -2.25
N LEU A 111 10.40 18.35 -2.42
CA LEU A 111 10.80 17.43 -1.37
C LEU A 111 12.29 17.11 -1.50
N GLN A 112 13.03 17.19 -0.40
CA GLN A 112 14.46 16.90 -0.34
C GLN A 112 14.75 15.92 0.79
N ASN A 113 15.86 15.20 0.66
CA ASN A 113 16.38 14.29 1.69
C ASN A 113 15.35 13.26 2.20
N VAL A 114 14.43 12.83 1.33
CA VAL A 114 13.38 11.88 1.70
C VAL A 114 13.99 10.51 1.94
N GLN A 115 13.71 9.94 3.11
CA GLN A 115 14.19 8.63 3.54
C GLN A 115 13.04 7.79 4.08
N PHE A 116 13.15 6.48 3.86
CA PHE A 116 12.23 5.46 4.37
C PHE A 116 13.03 4.51 5.26
N GLN A 117 12.58 4.33 6.50
CA GLN A 117 13.23 3.45 7.46
C GLN A 117 12.22 2.58 8.18
N ILE A 118 12.50 1.26 8.26
CA ILE A 118 11.72 0.37 9.12
C ILE A 118 12.16 0.59 10.56
N VAL A 119 11.22 0.99 11.42
CA VAL A 119 11.46 1.23 12.85
C VAL A 119 10.78 0.19 13.74
N GLY A 120 9.95 -0.69 13.16
CA GLY A 120 9.31 -1.81 13.86
C GLY A 120 8.87 -2.91 12.89
N PHE A 121 8.90 -4.17 13.35
CA PHE A 121 8.57 -5.36 12.55
C PHE A 121 7.25 -6.04 12.97
N ALA A 122 6.70 -5.68 14.14
CA ALA A 122 5.40 -6.15 14.60
C ALA A 122 4.30 -5.33 13.88
N SER A 123 3.89 -5.78 12.70
CA SER A 123 3.48 -4.90 11.59
C SER A 123 4.63 -3.98 11.19
N ILE A 124 4.94 -3.87 9.90
CA ILE A 124 6.05 -3.00 9.51
C ILE A 124 5.62 -1.55 9.76
N ILE A 125 6.37 -0.87 10.61
CA ILE A 125 6.24 0.57 10.84
C ILE A 125 7.35 1.22 10.02
N VAL A 126 6.96 1.97 9.01
CA VAL A 126 7.89 2.73 8.16
C VAL A 126 7.85 4.18 8.60
N GLN A 127 8.98 4.68 9.09
CA GLN A 127 9.19 6.10 9.28
C GLN A 127 9.60 6.71 7.94
N VAL A 128 8.89 7.78 7.55
CA VAL A 128 9.21 8.60 6.38
C VAL A 128 9.61 9.97 6.90
N SER A 129 10.82 10.40 6.54
CA SER A 129 11.37 11.70 6.97
C SER A 129 12.01 12.43 5.80
N GLY A 130 12.03 13.76 5.86
CA GLY A 130 12.69 14.59 4.86
C GLY A 130 12.37 16.06 5.08
N ASP A 131 12.62 16.86 4.05
CA ASP A 131 12.43 18.31 4.07
C ASP A 131 11.47 18.76 2.97
N ALA A 132 10.50 19.58 3.32
CA ALA A 132 9.69 20.33 2.36
C ALA A 132 10.30 21.72 2.17
N VAL A 133 10.84 21.98 0.98
CA VAL A 133 11.39 23.28 0.59
C VAL A 133 10.31 24.06 -0.15
N ILE A 134 9.78 25.09 0.51
CA ILE A 134 8.73 25.96 0.01
C ILE A 134 9.37 27.25 -0.49
N THR A 135 9.22 27.56 -1.77
CA THR A 135 9.69 28.80 -2.38
C THR A 135 8.50 29.66 -2.79
N VAL A 136 8.36 30.80 -2.14
CA VAL A 136 7.30 31.79 -2.39
C VAL A 136 7.89 32.94 -3.20
N THR A 137 7.28 33.24 -4.34
CA THR A 137 7.57 34.44 -5.13
C THR A 137 6.41 35.40 -4.99
N TYR A 138 6.67 36.67 -4.67
CA TYR A 138 5.63 37.64 -4.37
C TYR A 138 6.03 39.07 -4.76
N LEU A 139 5.03 39.93 -4.94
CA LEU A 139 5.21 41.37 -5.10
C LEU A 139 5.07 42.04 -3.73
N GLY A 140 6.14 42.65 -3.23
CA GLY A 140 6.16 43.34 -1.95
C GLY A 140 5.37 44.65 -1.95
N VAL A 141 5.07 45.17 -0.76
CA VAL A 141 4.52 46.54 -0.57
C VAL A 141 5.50 47.64 -1.00
N ASP A 142 6.78 47.29 -1.18
CA ASP A 142 7.84 48.13 -1.75
C ASP A 142 7.83 48.15 -3.28
N ASN A 143 6.84 47.51 -3.92
CA ASN A 143 6.71 47.38 -5.37
C ASN A 143 7.83 46.56 -6.05
N LEU A 144 8.59 45.76 -5.30
CA LEU A 144 9.63 44.88 -5.83
C LEU A 144 9.20 43.41 -5.78
N ILE A 145 9.76 42.59 -6.67
CA ILE A 145 9.54 41.14 -6.65
C ILE A 145 10.56 40.51 -5.70
N HIS A 146 10.05 39.75 -4.73
CA HIS A 146 10.86 39.01 -3.76
C HIS A 146 10.69 37.50 -3.97
N THR A 147 11.73 36.77 -3.59
CA THR A 147 11.69 35.31 -3.53
C THR A 147 12.21 34.88 -2.17
N GLN A 148 11.40 34.11 -1.45
CA GLN A 148 11.73 33.61 -0.13
C GLN A 148 11.59 32.10 -0.09
N THR A 149 12.56 31.44 0.54
CA THR A 149 12.57 29.99 0.68
C THR A 149 12.54 29.62 2.15
N ALA A 150 11.66 28.69 2.51
CA ALA A 150 11.57 28.08 3.82
C ALA A 150 11.74 26.57 3.71
N THR A 151 12.49 25.98 4.63
CA THR A 151 12.71 24.54 4.71
C THR A 151 12.02 24.00 5.96
N ILE A 152 11.05 23.12 5.76
CA ILE A 152 10.23 22.56 6.84
C ILE A 152 10.52 21.06 6.94
N PRO A 153 11.18 20.60 8.01
CA PRO A 153 11.39 19.17 8.21
C PRO A 153 10.06 18.48 8.54
N PHE A 154 9.88 17.27 8.04
CA PHE A 154 8.71 16.44 8.36
C PHE A 154 9.14 15.02 8.75
N VAL A 155 8.35 14.42 9.62
CA VAL A 155 8.44 13.00 9.98
C VAL A 155 7.02 12.48 10.18
N PHE A 156 6.69 11.38 9.54
CA PHE A 156 5.46 10.63 9.81
C PHE A 156 5.72 9.13 9.72
N THR A 157 4.76 8.35 10.22
CA THR A 157 4.85 6.89 10.25
C THR A 157 3.68 6.27 9.50
N GLU A 158 3.99 5.30 8.65
CA GLU A 158 3.03 4.46 7.95
C GLU A 158 3.07 3.06 8.53
N ILE A 159 1.90 2.46 8.78
CA ILE A 159 1.78 1.11 9.31
C ILE A 159 1.31 0.20 8.19
N ILE A 160 2.13 -0.77 7.84
CA ILE A 160 1.81 -1.81 6.87
C ILE A 160 1.42 -3.07 7.64
N PRO A 161 0.12 -3.46 7.63
CA PRO A 161 -0.34 -4.63 8.35
C PRO A 161 0.27 -5.90 7.76
N GLY A 162 0.69 -6.82 8.63
CA GLY A 162 1.27 -8.11 8.22
C GLY A 162 2.36 -8.58 9.17
N THR A 163 2.90 -9.76 8.87
CA THR A 163 4.06 -10.33 9.57
C THR A 163 5.22 -10.34 8.60
N PHE A 164 6.30 -9.65 8.95
CA PHE A 164 7.46 -9.48 8.09
C PHE A 164 8.73 -10.02 8.74
N PRO A 165 9.63 -10.65 7.97
CA PRO A 165 10.95 -11.05 8.45
C PRO A 165 11.79 -9.87 8.98
N ALA A 166 12.67 -10.12 9.95
CA ALA A 166 13.55 -9.10 10.49
C ALA A 166 14.61 -8.57 9.50
N ASN A 167 14.88 -9.31 8.43
CA ASN A 167 15.76 -8.91 7.32
C ASN A 167 15.01 -8.19 6.19
N SER A 168 13.76 -7.75 6.42
CA SER A 168 13.04 -6.94 5.47
C SER A 168 13.71 -5.59 5.25
N VAL A 169 13.64 -5.11 4.01
CA VAL A 169 14.07 -3.77 3.60
C VAL A 169 12.89 -3.01 3.02
N VAL A 170 12.94 -1.69 3.10
CA VAL A 170 11.89 -0.82 2.57
C VAL A 170 12.45 -0.01 1.40
N GLN A 171 11.65 0.08 0.35
CA GLN A 171 11.83 1.04 -0.73
C GLN A 171 10.56 1.86 -0.82
N GLY A 172 10.69 3.15 -1.13
CA GLY A 172 9.52 3.98 -1.27
C GLY A 172 9.77 5.21 -2.12
N ASN A 173 8.66 5.81 -2.53
CA ASN A 173 8.63 7.09 -3.18
C ASN A 173 7.61 7.99 -2.48
N LEU A 174 7.93 9.28 -2.37
CA LEU A 174 7.07 10.30 -1.80
C LEU A 174 6.87 11.39 -2.84
N SER A 175 5.63 11.77 -3.08
CA SER A 175 5.29 12.92 -3.91
C SER A 175 4.24 13.79 -3.25
N VAL A 176 4.22 15.06 -3.63
CA VAL A 176 3.11 15.96 -3.30
C VAL A 176 1.99 15.65 -4.27
N ASN A 177 0.88 15.11 -3.77
CA ASN A 177 -0.31 14.82 -4.56
C ASN A 177 -1.15 16.08 -4.79
N ASN A 178 -1.24 16.91 -3.75
CA ASN A 178 -1.96 18.17 -3.79
C ASN A 178 -1.34 19.17 -2.83
N GLN A 179 -1.55 20.46 -3.09
CA GLN A 179 -1.21 21.54 -2.17
C GLN A 179 -2.37 22.54 -2.11
N THR A 180 -2.61 23.10 -0.92
CA THR A 180 -3.50 24.25 -0.76
C THR A 180 -2.72 25.41 -0.17
N VAL A 181 -2.93 26.60 -0.72
CA VAL A 181 -2.24 27.82 -0.31
C VAL A 181 -3.29 28.80 0.20
N VAL A 182 -3.07 29.32 1.40
CA VAL A 182 -3.91 30.34 2.05
C VAL A 182 -3.02 31.51 2.40
N ASN A 183 -3.46 32.71 2.02
CA ASN A 183 -2.74 33.94 2.34
C ASN A 183 -3.26 34.48 3.68
N ASP A 184 -2.35 34.74 4.60
CA ASP A 184 -2.66 35.41 5.86
C ASP A 184 -2.53 36.92 5.63
N ILE A 185 -3.66 37.62 5.72
CA ILE A 185 -3.79 39.05 5.41
C ILE A 185 -3.97 39.82 6.72
N ASP A 186 -3.18 40.88 6.90
CA ASP A 186 -3.40 41.84 7.98
C ASP A 186 -4.65 42.68 7.66
N PRO A 187 -5.69 42.68 8.52
CA PRO A 187 -6.93 43.41 8.25
C PRO A 187 -6.77 44.93 8.26
N SER A 188 -5.68 45.48 8.80
CA SER A 188 -5.41 46.92 8.91
C SER A 188 -4.70 47.49 7.68
N THR A 189 -3.75 46.74 7.10
CA THR A 189 -2.98 47.15 5.92
C THR A 189 -3.47 46.50 4.64
N LEU A 190 -4.26 45.43 4.74
CA LEU A 190 -4.66 44.54 3.65
C LEU A 190 -3.48 43.87 2.94
N ALA A 191 -2.29 43.91 3.54
CA ALA A 191 -1.09 43.27 3.03
C ALA A 191 -1.02 41.81 3.52
N ILE A 192 -0.40 40.96 2.70
CA ILE A 192 -0.18 39.55 3.02
C ILE A 192 1.09 39.46 3.86
N THR A 193 0.98 38.97 5.09
CA THR A 193 2.08 38.87 6.04
C THR A 193 2.68 37.46 6.11
N ALA A 194 1.88 36.45 5.76
CA ALA A 194 2.35 35.08 5.67
C ALA A 194 1.58 34.28 4.62
N VAL A 195 2.16 33.15 4.23
CA VAL A 195 1.54 32.17 3.35
C VAL A 195 1.51 30.83 4.06
N THR A 196 0.30 30.33 4.32
CA THR A 196 0.08 29.00 4.89
C THR A 196 -0.14 27.99 3.77
N VAL A 197 0.71 26.95 3.73
CA VAL A 197 0.70 25.89 2.74
C VAL A 197 0.38 24.56 3.42
N THR A 198 -0.67 23.89 2.96
CA THR A 198 -0.96 22.50 3.36
C THR A 198 -0.57 21.57 2.22
N LEU A 199 0.37 20.67 2.48
CA LEU A 199 0.80 19.64 1.54
C LEU A 199 0.05 18.36 1.82
N PHE A 200 -0.42 17.69 0.78
CA PHE A 200 -1.00 16.34 0.85
C PHE A 200 -0.06 15.38 0.13
N PHE A 201 0.42 14.38 0.83
CA PHE A 201 1.40 13.46 0.29
C PHE A 201 0.76 12.20 -0.29
N ALA A 202 1.36 11.70 -1.36
CA ALA A 202 1.19 10.33 -1.82
C ALA A 202 2.47 9.55 -1.49
N THR A 203 2.33 8.47 -0.73
CA THR A 203 3.44 7.56 -0.48
C THR A 203 3.20 6.26 -1.24
N ASN A 204 4.24 5.75 -1.87
CA ASN A 204 4.29 4.35 -2.31
C ASN A 204 5.39 3.66 -1.52
N ILE A 205 5.05 2.57 -0.85
CA ILE A 205 5.97 1.82 -0.01
C ILE A 205 5.95 0.36 -0.45
N ILE A 206 7.14 -0.15 -0.76
CA ILE A 206 7.41 -1.54 -1.12
C ILE A 206 8.27 -2.15 -0.02
N VAL A 207 7.77 -3.22 0.59
CA VAL A 207 8.54 -4.03 1.52
C VAL A 207 9.11 -5.21 0.76
N LEU A 208 10.41 -5.43 0.92
CA LEU A 208 11.14 -6.53 0.30
C LEU A 208 11.81 -7.38 1.39
N ALA A 209 12.07 -8.65 1.10
CA ALA A 209 13.00 -9.46 1.89
C ALA A 209 13.84 -10.35 0.99
N PRO A 210 15.12 -10.62 1.34
CA PRO A 210 15.95 -11.54 0.59
C PRO A 210 15.50 -12.99 0.83
N VAL A 211 15.48 -13.78 -0.23
CA VAL A 211 15.30 -15.23 -0.15
C VAL A 211 16.49 -15.85 0.58
N ALA A 212 16.19 -16.69 1.57
CA ALA A 212 17.17 -17.41 2.37
C ALA A 212 17.92 -18.48 1.56
#